data_AF-A0A5J6LDW3-F1
#
_entry.id   AF-A0A5J6LDW3-F1
#
_cell.length_a   1.000
_cell.length_b   1.000
_cell.length_c   1.000
_cell.angle_alpha   90.00
_cell.angle_beta   90.00
_cell.angle_gamma   90.00
#
_symmetry.space_group_name_H-M   'P 1'
#
loop_
_entity.id
_entity.type
_entity.pdbx_description
1 polymer ?
#
loop_
_entity_poly.entity_id
_entity_poly.type
_entity_poly.pdbx_seq_one_letter_code
_entity_poly.pdbx_strand_id
1 'polypeptide(L)'
;MLNEVPALIHNCSSCSLAEIWFEEDGSDVYLNLNRVATEEDLESNHCLEYEGQAIETVQIQVAFCPYCGQKLASGKKVVVPQFQHYNFGGGK
;
A
#
# COMPACT_ATOMS: atom_id res chain seq x y z
N MET A 1 -17.80 17.87 0.49
CA MET A 1 -17.80 16.74 1.41
C MET A 1 -16.40 16.67 1.97
N LEU A 2 -16.22 16.93 3.26
CA LEU A 2 -14.88 16.96 3.86
C LEU A 2 -14.38 15.52 3.92
N ASN A 3 -13.30 15.25 3.19
CA ASN A 3 -12.62 13.96 3.16
C ASN A 3 -12.27 13.56 4.59
N GLU A 4 -12.98 12.58 5.13
CA GLU A 4 -12.61 11.93 6.38
C GLU A 4 -11.26 11.28 6.12
N VAL A 5 -10.19 11.85 6.69
CA VAL A 5 -8.86 11.22 6.66
C VAL A 5 -9.03 9.88 7.37
N PRO A 6 -8.85 8.73 6.70
CA PRO A 6 -8.98 7.44 7.35
C PRO A 6 -8.10 7.42 8.59
N ALA A 7 -8.66 6.98 9.73
CA ALA A 7 -7.90 6.85 10.96
C ALA A 7 -6.65 6.02 10.68
N LEU A 8 -5.48 6.54 11.04
CA LEU A 8 -4.21 5.88 10.79
C LEU A 8 -4.17 4.56 11.59
N ILE A 9 -4.39 3.43 10.90
CA ILE A 9 -4.50 2.08 11.50
C ILE A 9 -3.22 1.73 12.27
N HIS A 10 -2.08 2.19 11.78
CA HIS A 10 -0.78 1.92 12.39
C HIS A 10 0.24 3.02 12.05
N ASN A 11 0.97 3.49 13.07
CA ASN A 11 2.12 4.37 12.88
C ASN A 11 3.40 3.60 13.25
N CYS A 12 4.28 3.38 12.27
CA CYS A 12 5.58 2.76 12.48
C CYS A 12 6.65 3.53 11.71
N SER A 13 7.72 3.94 12.41
CA SER A 13 8.81 4.71 11.82
C SER A 13 9.55 3.98 10.71
N SER A 14 9.56 2.65 10.72
CA SER A 14 10.13 1.86 9.62
C SER A 14 9.23 1.83 8.39
N CYS A 15 7.92 2.08 8.54
CA CYS A 15 7.00 2.19 7.42
C CYS A 15 7.22 3.46 6.59
N SER A 16 7.74 4.54 7.18
CA SER A 16 8.01 5.79 6.45
C SER A 16 9.21 5.71 5.50
N LEU A 17 9.88 4.56 5.43
CA LEU A 17 11.00 4.32 4.50
C LEU A 17 10.54 3.79 3.14
N ALA A 18 9.25 3.49 2.99
CA ALA A 18 8.66 2.98 1.77
C ALA A 18 7.30 3.66 1.53
N GLU A 19 6.90 3.76 0.27
CA GLU A 19 5.57 4.26 -0.11
C GLU A 19 4.52 3.19 0.21
N ILE A 20 4.12 3.10 1.48
CA ILE A 20 3.20 2.07 1.97
C ILE A 20 2.09 2.65 2.81
N TRP A 21 0.95 1.98 2.84
CA TRP A 21 -0.12 2.27 3.78
C TRP A 21 -0.85 1.00 4.20
N PHE A 22 -1.50 1.08 5.36
CA PHE A 22 -2.42 0.04 5.82
C PHE A 22 -3.86 0.45 5.51
N GLU A 23 -4.67 -0.53 5.16
CA GLU A 23 -6.10 -0.38 4.90
C GLU A 23 -6.87 -1.46 5.67
N GLU A 24 -8.05 -1.12 6.18
CA GLU A 24 -8.92 -2.04 6.91
C GLU A 24 -10.20 -2.26 6.12
N ASP A 25 -10.51 -3.53 5.83
CA ASP A 25 -11.79 -3.95 5.27
C ASP A 25 -12.43 -4.99 6.21
N GLY A 26 -13.42 -4.54 6.98
CA GLY A 26 -14.07 -5.35 8.00
C GLY A 26 -13.11 -5.79 9.11
N SER A 27 -12.73 -7.07 9.13
CA SER A 27 -11.76 -7.61 10.11
C SER A 27 -10.36 -7.82 9.54
N ASP A 28 -10.20 -7.56 8.24
CA ASP A 28 -8.99 -7.83 7.50
C ASP A 28 -8.18 -6.54 7.35
N VAL A 29 -6.86 -6.67 7.52
CA VAL A 29 -5.92 -5.58 7.36
C VAL A 29 -5.04 -5.89 6.15
N TYR A 30 -4.92 -4.91 5.27
CA TYR A 30 -4.12 -4.99 4.06
C TYR A 30 -2.94 -4.02 4.15
N LEU A 31 -1.76 -4.52 3.82
CA LEU A 31 -0.58 -3.71 3.54
C LEU A 31 -0.54 -3.45 2.04
N ASN A 32 -0.54 -2.18 1.66
CA ASN A 32 -0.35 -1.76 0.28
C ASN A 32 1.07 -1.24 0.11
N LEU A 33 1.82 -1.82 -0.83
CA LEU A 33 3.17 -1.42 -1.24
C LEU A 33 3.08 -0.72 -2.59
N ASN A 34 3.48 0.54 -2.66
CA ASN A 34 3.41 1.33 -3.89
C ASN A 34 4.77 1.44 -4.57
N ARG A 35 4.76 1.31 -5.90
CA ARG A 35 5.79 1.88 -6.76
C ARG A 35 5.23 3.16 -7.36
N VAL A 36 5.90 4.27 -7.09
CA VAL A 36 5.55 5.59 -7.63
C VAL A 36 6.53 6.02 -8.71
N ALA A 37 6.07 6.88 -9.62
CA ALA A 37 6.87 7.39 -10.71
C ALA A 37 7.99 8.30 -10.22
N THR A 38 9.19 8.05 -10.72
CA THR A 38 10.36 8.93 -10.62
C THR A 38 10.49 9.80 -11.89
N GLU A 39 11.36 10.81 -11.86
CA GLU A 39 11.71 11.59 -13.06
C GLU A 39 12.16 10.68 -14.24
N GLU A 40 12.96 9.65 -13.97
CA GLU A 40 13.39 8.66 -14.99
C GLU A 40 12.21 7.88 -15.58
N ASP A 41 11.21 7.53 -14.77
CA ASP A 41 10.00 6.88 -15.27
C ASP A 41 9.20 7.82 -16.20
N LEU A 42 9.15 9.14 -15.91
CA LEU A 42 8.47 10.13 -16.77
C LEU A 42 9.17 10.30 -18.13
N GLU A 43 10.51 10.30 -18.13
CA GLU A 43 11.29 10.40 -19.37
C GLU A 43 11.09 9.17 -20.28
N SER A 44 10.89 8.00 -19.68
CA SER A 44 10.79 6.72 -20.38
C SER A 44 9.35 6.27 -20.69
N ASN A 45 8.34 6.81 -20.02
CA ASN A 45 6.94 6.43 -20.20
C ASN A 45 6.01 7.65 -20.34
N HIS A 46 5.58 7.92 -21.57
CA HIS A 46 4.69 9.04 -21.91
C HIS A 46 3.27 8.93 -21.34
N CYS A 47 2.89 7.79 -20.74
CA CYS A 47 1.62 7.63 -20.05
C CYS A 47 1.64 8.19 -18.61
N LEU A 48 2.82 8.52 -18.09
CA LEU A 48 2.98 9.10 -16.76
C LEU A 48 3.03 10.63 -16.86
N GLU A 49 2.34 11.31 -15.94
CA GLU A 49 2.14 12.76 -16.01
C GLU A 49 2.97 13.51 -14.97
N TYR A 50 3.25 12.92 -13.81
CA TYR A 50 3.95 13.58 -12.70
C TYR A 50 4.69 12.60 -11.77
N GLU A 51 5.74 13.10 -11.11
CA GLU A 51 6.49 12.34 -10.09
C GLU A 51 5.60 12.05 -8.88
N GLY A 52 5.72 10.84 -8.32
CA GLY A 52 4.86 10.37 -7.24
C GLY A 52 3.55 9.73 -7.73
N GLN A 53 3.24 9.78 -9.04
CA GLN A 53 2.10 9.04 -9.60
C GLN A 53 2.25 7.54 -9.33
N ALA A 54 1.20 6.87 -8.85
CA ALA A 54 1.23 5.43 -8.65
C ALA A 54 1.39 4.68 -9.99
N ILE A 55 2.41 3.85 -10.10
CA ILE A 55 2.64 2.95 -11.25
C ILE A 55 2.07 1.57 -10.94
N GLU A 56 2.38 1.03 -9.77
CA GLU A 56 1.97 -0.31 -9.35
C GLU A 56 1.68 -0.33 -7.85
N THR A 57 0.71 -1.14 -7.44
CA THR A 57 0.46 -1.43 -6.02
C THR A 57 0.35 -2.93 -5.79
N VAL A 58 1.11 -3.44 -4.84
CA VAL A 58 0.92 -4.80 -4.31
C VAL A 58 0.19 -4.70 -2.99
N GLN A 59 -1.02 -5.25 -2.95
CA GLN A 59 -1.83 -5.34 -1.73
C GLN A 59 -1.67 -6.72 -1.12
N ILE A 60 -1.35 -6.81 0.17
CA ILE A 60 -1.10 -8.05 0.89
C ILE A 60 -1.94 -8.08 2.17
N GLN A 61 -2.72 -9.13 2.38
CA GLN A 61 -3.42 -9.31 3.66
C GLN A 61 -2.42 -9.67 4.77
N VAL A 62 -2.42 -8.92 5.87
CA VAL A 62 -1.48 -9.09 6.99
C VAL A 62 -2.18 -9.13 8.33
N ALA A 63 -1.67 -9.97 9.24
CA ALA A 63 -2.10 -9.97 10.65
C ALA A 63 -1.24 -9.05 11.53
N PHE A 64 0.00 -8.79 11.11
CA PHE A 64 1.01 -8.05 11.86
C PHE A 64 1.73 -7.07 10.95
N CYS A 65 2.19 -5.95 11.51
CA CYS A 65 3.12 -5.07 10.83
C CYS A 65 4.44 -5.83 10.55
N PRO A 66 4.89 -5.94 9.29
CA PRO A 66 6.11 -6.68 8.97
C PRO A 66 7.39 -6.00 9.46
N TYR A 67 7.30 -4.74 9.93
CA TYR A 67 8.46 -3.98 10.38
C TYR A 67 8.63 -4.02 11.91
N CYS A 68 7.59 -3.71 12.68
CA CYS A 68 7.67 -3.66 14.14
C CYS A 68 7.05 -4.88 14.85
N GLY A 69 6.36 -5.76 14.12
CA GLY A 69 5.70 -6.93 14.66
C GLY A 69 4.40 -6.66 15.43
N GLN A 70 3.91 -5.42 15.48
CA GLN A 70 2.64 -5.11 16.13
C GLN A 70 1.49 -5.86 15.45
N LYS A 71 0.63 -6.49 16.25
CA LYS A 71 -0.60 -7.12 15.76
C LYS A 71 -1.58 -6.04 15.28
N LEU A 72 -2.07 -6.18 14.06
CA LEU A 72 -3.00 -5.24 13.43
C LEU A 72 -4.40 -5.84 13.29
N ALA A 73 -4.52 -7.08 12.82
CA ALA A 73 -5.81 -7.72 12.64
C ALA A 73 -6.47 -8.06 14.00
N SER A 74 -7.75 -7.71 14.16
CA SER A 74 -8.54 -7.98 15.36
C SER A 74 -9.09 -9.40 15.41
N GLY A 75 -9.17 -10.08 14.26
CA GLY A 75 -9.69 -11.44 14.12
C GLY A 75 -8.83 -12.53 14.76
N LYS A 76 -9.47 -13.67 15.08
CA LYS A 76 -8.82 -14.92 15.52
C LYS A 76 -8.51 -15.89 14.38
N LYS A 77 -8.90 -15.56 13.15
CA LYS A 77 -8.66 -16.41 11.99
C LYS A 77 -7.17 -16.41 11.65
N VAL A 78 -6.68 -17.57 11.21
CA VAL A 78 -5.34 -17.67 10.62
C VAL A 78 -5.36 -16.87 9.33
N VAL A 79 -4.52 -15.84 9.24
CA VAL A 79 -4.32 -15.11 8.00
C VAL A 79 -3.38 -15.94 7.13
N VAL A 80 -3.88 -16.39 5.98
CA VAL A 80 -3.05 -16.92 4.90
C VAL A 80 -2.81 -15.75 3.96
N PRO A 81 -1.58 -15.22 3.84
CA PRO A 81 -1.32 -14.04 3.03
C PRO A 81 -1.75 -14.30 1.59
N GLN A 82 -2.78 -13.56 1.16
CA GLN A 82 -3.11 -13.41 -0.25
C GLN A 82 -2.57 -12.06 -0.71
N PHE A 83 -2.19 -11.99 -1.98
CA PHE A 83 -1.77 -10.75 -2.59
C PHE A 83 -2.55 -10.47 -3.87
N GLN A 84 -2.76 -9.18 -4.11
CA GLN A 84 -3.31 -8.66 -5.35
C GLN A 84 -2.29 -7.66 -5.90
N HIS A 85 -2.12 -7.67 -7.22
CA HIS A 85 -1.24 -6.74 -7.91
C HIS A 85 -2.06 -5.87 -8.84
N TYR A 86 -1.95 -4.56 -8.63
CA TYR A 86 -2.58 -3.53 -9.44
C TYR A 86 -1.50 -2.83 -10.25
N ASN A 87 -1.67 -2.79 -11.57
CA ASN A 87 -0.78 -2.07 -12.48
C ASN A 87 -1.55 -0.92 -13.13
N PHE A 88 -1.08 0.30 -12.88
CA PHE A 88 -1.62 1.56 -13.36
C PHE A 88 -0.71 2.22 -14.41
N GLY A 89 0.50 1.68 -14.63
CA GLY A 89 1.56 2.25 -15.46
C GLY A 89 1.33 2.24 -16.97
N GLY A 90 0.17 1.76 -17.44
CA GLY A 90 -0.27 1.99 -18.82
C GLY A 90 0.68 1.51 -19.91
N GLY A 91 1.03 0.22 -19.88
CA GLY A 91 1.62 -0.52 -21.00
C GLY A 91 1.18 -1.98 -20.92
N LYS A 92 0.62 -2.52 -22.01
CA LYS A 92 0.30 -3.96 -22.10
C LYS A 92 1.56 -4.80 -22.21
#